data_AF-A0A679I748-F1
#
_entry.id   AF-A0A679I748-F1
#
_cell.length_a   1.000
_cell.length_b   1.000
_cell.length_c   1.000
_cell.angle_alpha   90.00
_cell.angle_beta   90.00
_cell.angle_gamma   90.00
#
_symmetry.space_group_name_H-M   'P 1'
#
loop_
_entity.id
_entity.type
_entity.pdbx_description
1 polymer ?
#
loop_
_entity_poly.entity_id
_entity_poly.type
_entity_poly.pdbx_seq_one_letter_code
_entity_poly.pdbx_strand_id
1 'polypeptide(L)' 'MPFDMEINANEFKEKKLKVLASVPLKVIVKDETGKLVKEFDTQPSQMLYDLAFLTAEMVVEVHLIPGNPVEFYPVVNAI' A
#
# COMPACT_ATOMS: atom_id res chain seq x y z
N MET A 1 -3.92 -7.59 13.28
CA MET A 1 -2.73 -6.70 13.23
C MET A 1 -3.08 -5.53 12.35
N PRO A 2 -2.90 -4.28 12.77
CA PRO A 2 -3.00 -3.16 11.86
C PRO A 2 -1.88 -3.31 10.82
N PHE A 3 -2.24 -3.43 9.54
CA PHE A 3 -1.30 -3.47 8.44
C PHE A 3 -1.04 -2.01 8.06
N ASP A 4 -0.15 -1.38 8.80
CA ASP A 4 0.33 -0.02 8.54
C ASP A 4 1.77 -0.16 8.04
N MET A 5 1.99 0.20 6.78
CA MET A 5 3.30 0.14 6.14
C MET A 5 3.65 1.52 5.59
N GLU A 6 4.83 2.00 5.94
CA GLU A 6 5.39 3.25 5.45
C GLU A 6 6.61 2.94 4.57
N ILE A 7 6.68 3.55 3.40
CA ILE A 7 7.76 3.34 2.42
C ILE A 7 8.22 4.70 1.92
N ASN A 8 9.52 4.97 2.00
CA ASN A 8 10.07 6.21 1.46
C ASN A 8 10.07 6.15 -0.08
N ALA A 9 9.78 7.26 -0.75
CA ALA A 9 9.76 7.33 -2.21
C ALA A 9 11.09 6.89 -2.85
N ASN A 10 12.21 7.12 -2.17
CA ASN A 10 13.55 6.69 -2.60
C ASN A 10 13.73 5.16 -2.68
N GLU A 11 12.87 4.38 -2.02
CA GLU A 11 12.92 2.93 -2.07
C GLU A 11 12.24 2.36 -3.33
N PHE A 12 11.47 3.18 -4.04
CA PHE A 12 10.78 2.80 -5.27
C PHE A 12 11.69 2.90 -6.50
N LYS A 13 12.32 1.78 -6.89
CA LYS A 13 13.21 1.71 -8.06
C LYS A 13 12.54 2.10 -9.40
N GLU A 14 11.25 1.82 -9.55
CA GLU A 14 10.48 2.12 -10.78
C GLU A 14 9.31 3.08 -10.55
N LYS A 15 9.21 3.70 -9.37
CA LYS A 15 8.03 4.48 -8.96
C LYS A 15 6.71 3.71 -9.16
N LYS A 16 6.70 2.41 -8.86
CA LYS A 16 5.52 1.55 -8.93
C LYS A 16 5.30 0.87 -7.59
N LEU A 17 4.06 0.85 -7.13
CA LEU A 17 3.66 0.07 -5.97
C LEU A 17 3.05 -1.24 -6.44
N LYS A 18 3.65 -2.36 -6.01
CA LYS A 18 3.11 -3.70 -6.22
C LYS A 18 2.34 -4.13 -4.98
N VAL A 19 1.05 -4.38 -5.14
CA VAL A 19 0.16 -4.79 -4.04
C VAL A 19 -0.32 -6.22 -4.29
N LEU A 20 -0.07 -7.09 -3.33
CA LEU A 20 -0.49 -8.49 -3.33
C LEU A 20 -1.45 -8.73 -2.17
N ALA A 21 -2.57 -8.02 -2.18
CA ALA A 21 -3.61 -8.13 -1.15
C ALA A 21 -4.92 -8.57 -1.79
N SER A 22 -5.61 -9.50 -1.13
CA SER A 22 -6.96 -9.95 -1.53
C SER A 22 -8.05 -8.95 -1.13
N VAL A 23 -7.70 -7.93 -0.34
CA VAL A 23 -8.60 -6.86 0.11
C VAL A 23 -8.11 -5.49 -0.36
N PRO A 24 -9.02 -4.53 -0.57
CA PRO A 24 -8.67 -3.13 -0.78
C PRO A 24 -7.85 -2.57 0.38
N LEU A 25 -6.77 -1.86 0.03
CA LEU A 25 -5.93 -1.11 0.96
C LEU A 25 -6.02 0.37 0.61
N LYS A 26 -5.92 1.23 1.61
CA LYS A 26 -5.83 2.68 1.42
C LYS A 26 -4.37 3.08 1.29
N VAL A 27 -4.05 3.79 0.22
CA VAL A 27 -2.71 4.33 -0.03
C VAL A 27 -2.75 5.84 0.11
N ILE A 28 -1.87 6.37 0.95
CA ILE A 28 -1.74 7.78 1.27
C ILE A 28 -0.32 8.19 0.90
N VAL A 29 -0.18 9.26 0.12
CA VAL A 29 1.11 9.84 -0.25
C VAL A 29 1.23 11.21 0.40
N LYS A 30 2.30 11.40 1.17
CA LYS A 30 2.62 12.65 1.86
C LYS A 30 3.92 13.24 1.33
N ASP A 31 4.02 14.56 1.36
CA ASP A 31 5.28 15.26 1.11
C ASP A 31 6.17 15.31 2.36
N GLU A 32 7.36 15.91 2.22
CA GLU A 32 8.35 16.07 3.29
C GLU A 32 7.83 16.81 4.54
N THR A 33 6.76 17.59 4.39
CA THR A 33 6.11 18.33 5.48
C THR A 33 5.00 17.53 6.17
N GLY A 34 4.75 16.30 5.69
CA GLY A 34 3.66 15.45 6.14
C GLY A 34 2.30 15.82 5.54
N LYS A 35 2.26 16.75 4.56
CA LYS A 35 1.02 17.18 3.93
C LYS A 35 0.58 16.13 2.91
N LEU A 36 -0.73 15.84 2.92
CA LEU A 36 -1.34 14.94 1.95
C LEU A 36 -1.20 15.47 0.53
N VAL A 37 -0.56 14.66 -0.33
CA VAL A 37 -0.42 14.92 -1.76
C VAL A 37 -1.46 14.14 -2.55
N LYS A 38 -1.66 12.86 -2.20
CA LYS A 38 -2.61 11.99 -2.88
C LYS A 38 -3.14 10.90 -1.97
N GLU A 39 -4.40 10.52 -2.15
CA GLU A 39 -5.05 9.40 -1.48
C GLU A 39 -5.82 8.58 -2.52
N PHE A 40 -5.70 7.26 -2.46
CA PHE A 40 -6.50 6.35 -3.28
C PHE A 40 -6.61 4.96 -2.64
N ASP A 41 -7.64 4.22 -3.02
CA ASP A 41 -7.83 2.83 -2.60
C ASP A 41 -7.37 1.86 -3.69
N THR A 42 -6.75 0.75 -3.29
CA THR A 42 -6.36 -0.33 -4.19
C THR A 42 -7.55 -1.25 -4.48
N GLN A 43 -7.53 -1.86 -5.66
CA GLN A 43 -8.42 -2.93 -6.05
C GLN A 43 -7.67 -4.28 -6.01
N PRO A 44 -8.28 -5.35 -5.45
CA PRO A 44 -7.68 -6.69 -5.45
C PRO A 44 -7.39 -7.25 -6.85
N SER A 45 -8.14 -6.82 -7.86
CA SER A 45 -7.94 -7.18 -9.27
C SER A 45 -6.72 -6.51 -9.92
N GLN A 46 -6.19 -5.44 -9.31
CA GLN A 46 -5.07 -4.68 -9.84
C GLN A 46 -3.87 -4.76 -8.91
N MET A 47 -2.80 -5.36 -9.42
CA MET A 47 -1.58 -5.61 -8.63
C MET A 47 -0.54 -4.49 -8.73
N LEU A 48 -0.62 -3.61 -9.73
CA LEU A 48 0.39 -2.60 -10.02
C LEU A 48 -0.24 -1.21 -10.07
N TYR A 49 0.33 -0.27 -9.32
CA TYR A 49 -0.08 1.13 -9.28
C TYR A 49 1.09 2.02 -9.69
N ASP A 50 0.85 2.89 -10.66
CA ASP A 50 1.85 3.86 -11.11
C ASP A 50 1.91 5.04 -10.14
N LEU A 51 3.12 5.29 -9.64
CA LEU A 51 3.46 6.38 -8.74
C LEU A 51 4.51 7.31 -9.36
N ALA A 52 4.53 7.45 -10.70
CA ALA A 52 5.46 8.32 -11.43
C ALA A 52 5.60 9.75 -10.87
N PHE A 53 4.56 10.26 -10.21
CA PHE A 53 4.50 11.56 -9.57
C PHE A 53 5.32 11.67 -8.26
N LEU A 54 5.85 10.57 -7.71
CA LEU A 54 6.68 10.60 -6.51
C LEU A 54 7.96 11.40 -6.72
N THR A 55 8.27 12.27 -5.75
CA THR A 55 9.57 12.91 -5.59
C THR A 55 10.35 12.22 -4.46
N ALA A 56 11.67 12.42 -4.42
CA ALA A 56 12.58 11.69 -3.53
C ALA A 56 12.24 11.80 -2.03
N GLU A 57 11.63 12.91 -1.62
CA GLU A 57 11.34 13.23 -0.21
C GLU A 57 9.91 12.88 0.21
N MET A 58 9.12 12.27 -0.70
CA MET A 58 7.77 11.83 -0.38
C MET A 58 7.75 10.51 0.39
N VAL A 59 6.66 10.29 1.11
CA VAL A 59 6.40 9.08 1.89
C VAL A 59 5.08 8.47 1.41
N VAL A 60 5.07 7.14 1.26
CA VAL A 60 3.88 6.37 0.90
C VAL A 60 3.47 5.52 2.10
N GLU A 61 2.28 5.78 2.61
CA GLU A 61 1.66 5.00 3.68
C GLU A 61 0.58 4.10 3.08
N VAL A 62 0.53 2.86 3.54
CA VAL A 62 -0.45 1.85 3.13
C VAL A 62 -1.15 1.32 4.37
N HIS A 63 -2.48 1.45 4.39
CA HIS A 63 -3.34 1.09 5.52
C HIS A 63 -4.39 0.07 5.11
N LEU A 64 -4.73 -0.84 6.02
CA LEU A 64 -5.90 -1.70 5.86
C LEU A 64 -7.19 -0.90 6.05
N ILE A 65 -8.14 -1.02 5.12
CA ILE A 65 -9.46 -0.40 5.25
C ILE A 65 -10.29 -1.23 6.26
N PRO A 66 -10.80 -0.62 7.35
CA PRO A 66 -11.61 -1.34 8.34
C PRO A 66 -12.90 -1.89 7.74
N GLY A 67 -13.30 -3.10 8.14
CA GLY A 67 -14.58 -3.70 7.73
C GLY A 67 -14.52 -4.62 6.51
N ASN A 68 -13.36 -4.77 5.85
CA ASN A 68 -13.17 -5.81 4.83
C ASN A 68 -12.82 -7.14 5.52
N PRO A 69 -13.67 -8.18 5.44
CA PRO A 69 -13.33 -9.50 5.98
C PRO A 69 -12.15 -10.07 5.17
N VAL A 70 -10.97 -10.11 5.77
CA VAL A 70 -9.83 -10.84 5.22
C VAL A 70 -10.12 -12.32 5.46
N GLU A 71 -10.48 -13.06 4.41
CA GLU A 71 -10.61 -14.51 4.50
C GLU A 71 -9.23 -15.11 4.83
N PHE A 72 -9.08 -15.55 6.08
CA PHE A 72 -7.88 -16.21 6.56
C PHE A 72 -8.00 -17.71 6.29
N TYR A 73 -7.21 -18.21 5.35
CA TYR A 73 -7.10 -19.64 5.07
C TYR A 73 -5.83 -20.20 5.74
N PRO A 74 -5.93 -20.85 6.92
CA PRO A 74 -4.77 -21.46 7.56
C PRO A 74 -4.27 -22.64 6.72
N VAL A 75 -3.06 -22.53 6.17
CA VAL A 75 -2.36 -23.66 5.57
C VAL A 75 -1.74 -24.49 6.69
N VAL A 76 -2.41 -25.56 7.12
CA VAL A 76 -1.83 -26.56 8.01
C VAL A 76 -1.03 -27.53 7.14
N ASN A 77 0.27 -27.27 6.98
CA ASN A 77 1.19 -28.31 6.52
C ASN A 77 1.42 -29.27 7.70
N ALA A 78 0.67 -30.37 7.73
CA ALA A 78 1.06 -31.52 8.53
C ALA A 78 2.33 -32.12 7.89
N ILE A 79 3.43 -32.15 8.65
CA ILE A 79 4.68 -32.83 8.29
C ILE A 79 4.53 -34.32 8.56
#